data_AF-A0A353QF43-F1
#
_entry.id   AF-A0A353QF43-F1
#
_cell.length_a   1.000
_cell.length_b   1.000
_cell.length_c   1.000
_cell.angle_alpha   90.00
_cell.angle_beta   90.00
_cell.angle_gamma   90.00
#
_symmetry.space_group_name_H-M   'P 1'
#
loop_
_entity.id
_entity.type
_entity.pdbx_description
1 polymer ?
#
loop_
_entity_poly.entity_id
_entity_poly.type
_entity_poly.pdbx_seq_one_letter_code
_entity_poly.pdbx_strand_id
1 'polypeptide(L)'
;VGVDYIVNVILNQEGKLYRAVAGDLKEAYLAGVALSRAIREVVFPELCDVAITASGYPLDQVVYQGPKISSSIYRIPRPIIREGGTVIIPMEATEGIGFHTEFFDLMSCCGNNPEALIAKMYAEPSKDQWGAQIWARMLQHLRMVIVTRNMSASQVEAMGMSHFTSLQAAVDDALARYGAKCRLAVFPEAPSVLLRLAED
;
A
#
# COMPACT_ATOMS: atom_id res chain seq x y z
N VAL A 1 -2.08 -15.42 -27.96
CA VAL A 1 -3.41 -14.80 -28.13
C VAL A 1 -3.25 -13.56 -28.99
N GLY A 2 -4.08 -13.39 -30.02
CA GLY A 2 -4.12 -12.20 -30.87
C GLY A 2 -5.24 -11.28 -30.41
N VAL A 3 -4.91 -10.04 -30.10
CA VAL A 3 -5.86 -8.97 -29.77
C VAL A 3 -5.53 -7.84 -30.75
N ASP A 4 -6.53 -7.37 -31.48
CA ASP A 4 -6.34 -6.40 -32.57
C ASP A 4 -6.84 -5.00 -32.21
N TYR A 5 -7.60 -4.86 -31.12
CA TYR A 5 -8.22 -3.61 -30.72
C TYR A 5 -8.52 -3.58 -29.22
N ILE A 6 -8.30 -2.44 -28.57
CA ILE A 6 -8.66 -2.22 -27.16
C ILE A 6 -9.54 -0.99 -27.01
N VAL A 7 -10.32 -0.96 -25.91
CA VAL A 7 -11.02 0.22 -25.42
C VAL A 7 -10.73 0.32 -23.93
N ASN A 8 -10.00 1.36 -23.51
CA ASN A 8 -9.69 1.61 -22.11
C ASN A 8 -10.41 2.88 -21.64
N VAL A 9 -11.03 2.81 -20.47
CA VAL A 9 -11.62 3.96 -19.78
C VAL A 9 -10.71 4.43 -18.66
N ILE A 10 -10.55 5.74 -18.54
CA ILE A 10 -9.83 6.39 -17.45
C ILE A 10 -10.89 7.02 -16.56
N LEU A 11 -10.88 6.64 -15.28
CA LEU A 11 -11.74 7.23 -14.27
C LEU A 11 -10.96 8.31 -13.49
N ASN A 12 -11.66 9.36 -13.08
CA ASN A 12 -11.13 10.35 -12.14
C ASN A 12 -11.21 9.84 -10.68
N GLN A 13 -10.84 10.68 -9.72
CA GLN A 13 -10.82 10.37 -8.29
C GLN A 13 -12.21 10.03 -7.74
N GLU A 14 -13.29 10.56 -8.32
CA GLU A 14 -14.66 10.23 -7.93
C GLU A 14 -15.21 8.98 -8.65
N GLY A 15 -14.36 8.21 -9.33
CA GLY A 15 -14.77 7.03 -10.08
C GLY A 15 -15.60 7.33 -11.34
N LYS A 16 -15.66 8.59 -11.78
CA LYS A 16 -16.41 9.02 -12.96
C LYS A 16 -15.56 8.94 -14.21
N LEU A 17 -16.19 8.69 -15.35
CA LEU A 17 -15.51 8.68 -16.65
C LEU A 17 -14.83 10.02 -16.90
N TYR A 18 -13.50 9.99 -16.99
CA TYR A 18 -12.69 11.14 -17.38
C TYR A 18 -12.46 11.15 -18.89
N ARG A 19 -11.91 10.06 -19.43
CA ARG A 19 -11.62 9.89 -20.87
C ARG A 19 -11.71 8.42 -21.26
N ALA A 20 -11.86 8.16 -22.55
CA ALA A 20 -11.71 6.83 -23.13
C ALA A 20 -10.71 6.90 -24.30
N VAL A 21 -9.94 5.83 -24.48
CA VAL A 21 -9.00 5.65 -25.59
C VAL A 21 -9.27 4.30 -26.24
N ALA A 22 -9.20 4.25 -27.56
CA ALA A 22 -9.49 3.04 -28.32
C ALA A 22 -8.63 2.97 -29.57
N GLY A 23 -8.24 1.77 -29.99
CA GLY A 23 -7.35 1.59 -31.14
C GLY A 23 -6.40 0.42 -30.98
N ASP A 24 -5.24 0.54 -31.62
CA ASP A 24 -4.10 -0.36 -31.45
C ASP A 24 -3.76 -0.56 -29.97
N LEU A 25 -3.33 -1.77 -29.62
CA LEU A 25 -3.06 -2.20 -28.26
C LEU A 25 -2.06 -1.28 -27.56
N LYS A 26 -0.95 -0.98 -28.23
CA LYS A 26 0.16 -0.25 -27.63
C LYS A 26 -0.14 1.24 -27.66
N GLU A 27 -0.61 1.77 -28.79
CA GLU A 27 -0.85 3.20 -28.94
C GLU A 27 -1.99 3.68 -28.04
N ALA A 28 -3.14 2.98 -28.03
CA ALA A 28 -4.26 3.35 -27.17
C ALA A 28 -3.89 3.19 -25.69
N TYR A 29 -3.14 2.15 -25.32
CA TYR A 29 -2.66 1.98 -23.94
C TYR A 29 -1.76 3.14 -23.51
N LEU A 30 -0.75 3.51 -24.32
CA LEU A 30 0.18 4.59 -23.98
C LEU A 30 -0.53 5.95 -23.90
N ALA A 31 -1.48 6.22 -24.79
CA ALA A 31 -2.33 7.41 -24.71
C ALA A 31 -3.14 7.44 -23.40
N GLY A 32 -3.70 6.30 -23.00
CA GLY A 32 -4.41 6.15 -21.72
C GLY A 32 -3.49 6.36 -20.50
N VAL A 33 -2.27 5.84 -20.53
CA VAL A 33 -1.26 6.05 -19.48
C VAL A 33 -0.92 7.54 -19.32
N ALA A 34 -0.72 8.26 -20.43
CA ALA A 34 -0.43 9.70 -20.38
C ALA A 34 -1.59 10.50 -19.76
N LEU A 35 -2.84 10.20 -20.15
CA LEU A 35 -4.03 10.82 -19.58
C LEU A 35 -4.22 10.50 -18.08
N SER A 36 -3.95 9.25 -17.69
CA SER A 36 -4.03 8.80 -16.29
C SER A 36 -2.97 9.48 -15.43
N ARG A 37 -1.72 9.56 -15.91
CA ARG A 37 -0.63 10.25 -15.21
C ARG A 37 -0.94 11.72 -14.97
N ALA A 38 -1.49 12.40 -15.96
CA ALA A 38 -1.82 13.83 -15.87
C ALA A 38 -2.81 14.17 -14.74
N ILE A 39 -3.64 13.22 -14.30
CA ILE A 39 -4.61 13.43 -13.21
C ILE A 39 -4.26 12.72 -11.91
N ARG A 40 -3.31 11.77 -11.91
CA ARG A 40 -2.96 10.95 -10.73
C ARG A 40 -1.60 11.29 -10.14
N GLU A 41 -0.70 11.91 -10.91
CA GLU A 41 0.63 12.24 -10.40
C GLU A 41 0.57 13.33 -9.34
N VAL A 42 1.18 13.05 -8.19
CA VAL A 42 1.32 14.00 -7.08
C VAL A 42 2.79 14.12 -6.74
N VAL A 43 3.31 15.35 -6.86
CA VAL A 43 4.67 15.67 -6.46
C VAL A 43 4.70 15.96 -4.97
N PHE A 44 5.44 15.14 -4.23
CA PHE A 44 5.64 15.29 -2.81
C PHE A 44 6.92 16.09 -2.57
N PRO A 45 6.88 17.22 -1.86
CA PRO A 45 7.99 18.17 -1.83
C PRO A 45 9.22 17.61 -1.13
N GLU A 46 9.05 16.84 -0.06
CA GLU A 46 10.14 16.35 0.79
C GLU A 46 9.67 15.12 1.59
N LEU A 47 10.60 14.36 2.20
CA LEU A 47 10.28 13.13 2.93
C LEU A 47 9.35 13.37 4.14
N CYS A 48 8.46 12.40 4.41
CA CYS A 48 7.66 12.33 5.63
C CYS A 48 8.23 11.33 6.65
N ASP A 49 7.92 11.57 7.93
CA ASP A 49 8.18 10.65 9.04
C ASP A 49 7.07 9.59 9.15
N VAL A 50 5.83 10.02 8.89
CA VAL A 50 4.62 9.21 9.02
C VAL A 50 3.79 9.33 7.75
N ALA A 51 3.33 8.19 7.22
CA ALA A 51 2.38 8.14 6.12
C ALA A 51 1.11 7.41 6.56
N ILE A 52 -0.05 8.06 6.45
CA ILE A 52 -1.35 7.41 6.60
C ILE A 52 -1.83 7.03 5.19
N THR A 53 -1.99 5.73 4.91
CA THR A 53 -2.41 5.24 3.59
C THR A 53 -3.71 4.46 3.70
N ALA A 54 -4.75 4.93 3.01
CA ALA A 54 -6.09 4.33 3.02
C ALA A 54 -6.60 4.11 1.60
N SER A 55 -7.70 3.36 1.49
CA SER A 55 -8.46 3.20 0.25
C SER A 55 -9.97 3.16 0.46
N GLY A 56 -10.42 2.84 1.69
CA GLY A 56 -11.83 2.63 2.00
C GLY A 56 -12.47 1.45 1.26
N TYR A 57 -13.78 1.30 1.48
CA TYR A 57 -14.60 0.25 0.89
C TYR A 57 -14.71 0.41 -0.64
N PRO A 58 -14.66 -0.69 -1.43
CA PRO A 58 -14.53 -2.09 -1.03
C PRO A 58 -13.08 -2.59 -0.96
N LEU A 59 -12.10 -1.70 -1.18
CA LEU A 59 -10.70 -2.09 -1.35
C LEU A 59 -10.01 -2.47 -0.03
N ASP A 60 -10.63 -2.20 1.11
CA ASP A 60 -10.08 -2.42 2.45
C ASP A 60 -10.78 -3.55 3.24
N GLN A 61 -11.63 -4.37 2.59
CA GLN A 61 -12.40 -5.45 3.23
C GLN A 61 -11.54 -6.60 3.77
N VAL A 62 -10.40 -6.89 3.15
CA VAL A 62 -9.48 -7.97 3.53
C VAL A 62 -8.05 -7.44 3.70
N VAL A 63 -7.35 -7.93 4.72
CA VAL A 63 -5.96 -7.54 5.02
C VAL A 63 -5.00 -7.79 3.86
N TYR A 64 -5.32 -8.77 3.02
CA TYR A 64 -4.60 -9.09 1.78
C TYR A 64 -4.46 -7.92 0.79
N GLN A 65 -5.38 -6.94 0.79
CA GLN A 65 -5.24 -5.76 -0.08
C GLN A 65 -4.27 -4.71 0.49
N GLY A 66 -3.92 -4.81 1.77
CA GLY A 66 -3.06 -3.87 2.46
C GLY A 66 -1.74 -3.54 1.75
N PRO A 67 -1.01 -4.50 1.13
CA PRO A 67 0.16 -4.21 0.31
C PRO A 67 -0.10 -3.24 -0.85
N LYS A 68 -1.26 -3.28 -1.49
CA LYS A 68 -1.61 -2.31 -2.54
C LYS A 68 -1.92 -0.94 -1.95
N ILE A 69 -2.58 -0.90 -0.80
CA ILE A 69 -2.94 0.33 -0.09
C ILE A 69 -1.68 1.07 0.37
N SER A 70 -0.71 0.34 0.92
CA SER A 70 0.41 0.96 1.63
C SER A 70 1.67 1.17 0.78
N SER A 71 1.83 0.44 -0.33
CA SER A 71 3.16 0.37 -0.95
C SER A 71 3.54 1.53 -1.86
N SER A 72 2.59 2.36 -2.31
CA SER A 72 2.88 3.49 -3.22
C SER A 72 3.85 4.52 -2.63
N ILE A 73 3.90 4.63 -1.31
CA ILE A 73 4.79 5.54 -0.58
C ILE A 73 6.25 5.08 -0.53
N TYR A 74 6.50 3.78 -0.77
CA TYR A 74 7.80 3.13 -0.64
C TYR A 74 8.32 2.50 -1.94
N ARG A 75 7.44 1.94 -2.79
CA ARG A 75 7.80 1.22 -4.02
C ARG A 75 7.92 2.13 -5.24
N ILE A 76 8.55 3.28 -5.06
CA ILE A 76 8.87 4.26 -6.11
C ILE A 76 10.38 4.51 -6.09
N PRO A 77 10.97 5.02 -7.20
CA PRO A 77 12.43 5.18 -7.30
C PRO A 77 13.07 5.96 -6.14
N ARG A 78 12.35 6.95 -5.61
CA ARG A 78 12.68 7.66 -4.38
C ARG A 78 11.47 7.56 -3.43
N PRO A 79 11.51 6.71 -2.39
CA PRO A 79 10.45 6.64 -1.38
C PRO A 79 10.12 8.02 -0.84
N ILE A 80 8.84 8.31 -0.58
CA ILE A 80 8.45 9.57 0.06
C ILE A 80 8.51 9.49 1.59
N ILE A 81 8.62 8.29 2.15
CA ILE A 81 8.82 8.06 3.58
C ILE A 81 10.30 7.82 3.84
N ARG A 82 10.82 8.36 4.95
CA ARG A 82 12.21 8.11 5.34
C ARG A 82 12.41 6.72 5.94
N GLU A 83 13.67 6.29 5.97
CA GLU A 83 14.10 5.11 6.74
C GLU A 83 13.67 5.20 8.21
N GLY A 84 13.13 4.11 8.74
CA GLY A 84 12.58 4.02 10.10
C GLY A 84 11.28 4.82 10.29
N GLY A 85 10.65 5.31 9.21
CA GLY A 85 9.35 5.96 9.24
C GLY A 85 8.21 5.00 9.61
N THR A 86 7.04 5.56 9.92
CA THR A 86 5.84 4.77 10.28
C THR A 86 4.78 4.86 9.18
N VAL A 87 4.30 3.71 8.71
CA VAL A 87 3.14 3.62 7.82
C VAL A 87 1.93 3.18 8.64
N ILE A 88 0.90 4.03 8.69
CA ILE A 88 -0.37 3.76 9.35
C ILE A 88 -1.40 3.40 8.28
N ILE A 89 -1.96 2.20 8.38
CA ILE A 89 -2.92 1.65 7.43
C ILE A 89 -4.27 1.51 8.14
N PRO A 90 -5.10 2.57 8.16
CA PRO A 90 -6.49 2.41 8.54
C PRO A 90 -7.21 1.62 7.45
N MET A 91 -7.73 0.46 7.85
CA MET A 91 -8.54 -0.39 6.99
C MET A 91 -9.60 -1.08 7.83
N GLU A 92 -10.83 -1.12 7.32
CA GLU A 92 -11.91 -1.76 8.06
C GLU A 92 -11.64 -3.26 8.25
N ALA A 93 -11.11 -3.92 7.21
CA ALA A 93 -10.84 -5.35 7.21
C ALA A 93 -12.06 -6.16 7.70
N THR A 94 -13.26 -5.88 7.17
CA THR A 94 -14.52 -6.52 7.59
C THR A 94 -14.48 -8.05 7.52
N GLU A 95 -13.67 -8.61 6.63
CA GLU A 95 -13.46 -10.05 6.46
C GLU A 95 -12.18 -10.54 7.17
N GLY A 96 -11.41 -9.63 7.77
CA GLY A 96 -10.12 -9.90 8.41
C GLY A 96 -9.12 -10.51 7.42
N ILE A 97 -8.76 -11.77 7.67
CA ILE A 97 -7.90 -12.57 6.78
C ILE A 97 -8.66 -13.01 5.51
N GLY A 98 -9.99 -13.17 5.61
CA GLY A 98 -10.83 -13.67 4.52
C GLY A 98 -10.40 -15.06 4.04
N PHE A 99 -10.53 -15.30 2.74
CA PHE A 99 -10.09 -16.55 2.09
C PHE A 99 -8.58 -16.57 1.75
N HIS A 100 -7.82 -15.57 2.19
CA HIS A 100 -6.38 -15.43 1.92
C HIS A 100 -5.54 -15.96 3.09
N THR A 101 -5.83 -17.18 3.54
CA THR A 101 -5.10 -17.80 4.67
C THR A 101 -3.64 -18.03 4.33
N GLU A 102 -3.30 -18.38 3.09
CA GLU A 102 -1.92 -18.59 2.67
C GLU A 102 -1.07 -17.30 2.75
N PHE A 103 -1.68 -16.14 2.53
CA PHE A 103 -1.02 -14.85 2.75
C PHE A 103 -0.70 -14.63 4.22
N PHE A 104 -1.65 -14.90 5.11
CA PHE A 104 -1.47 -14.73 6.55
C PHE A 104 -0.44 -15.72 7.11
N ASP A 105 -0.52 -16.98 6.70
CA ASP A 105 0.41 -18.03 7.12
C ASP A 105 1.84 -17.69 6.67
N LEU A 106 1.99 -17.20 5.44
CA LEU A 106 3.28 -16.74 4.93
C LEU A 106 3.81 -15.54 5.73
N MET A 107 2.98 -14.51 5.97
CA MET A 107 3.39 -13.35 6.76
C MET A 107 3.78 -13.70 8.20
N SER A 108 3.23 -14.79 8.76
CA SER A 108 3.43 -15.20 10.15
C SER A 108 4.41 -16.34 10.39
N CYS A 109 4.94 -16.97 9.34
CA CYS A 109 5.77 -18.18 9.49
C CYS A 109 7.23 -17.93 9.92
N CYS A 110 7.70 -16.68 9.93
CA CYS A 110 9.12 -16.35 10.14
C CYS A 110 9.39 -15.53 11.41
N GLY A 111 8.49 -15.55 12.40
CA GLY A 111 8.73 -14.89 13.70
C GLY A 111 9.05 -13.41 13.59
N ASN A 112 8.34 -12.69 12.69
CA ASN A 112 8.54 -11.27 12.41
C ASN A 112 9.94 -10.90 11.89
N ASN A 113 10.66 -11.84 11.25
CA ASN A 113 11.93 -11.60 10.57
C ASN A 113 11.69 -11.42 9.05
N PRO A 114 11.74 -10.18 8.52
CA PRO A 114 11.44 -9.93 7.11
C PRO A 114 12.48 -10.50 6.14
N GLU A 115 13.77 -10.55 6.54
CA GLU A 115 14.83 -11.17 5.73
C GLU A 115 14.59 -12.66 5.53
N ALA A 116 14.25 -13.37 6.62
CA ALA A 116 13.93 -14.80 6.58
C ALA A 116 12.68 -15.06 5.75
N LEU A 117 11.67 -14.20 5.85
CA LEU A 117 10.45 -14.27 5.04
C LEU A 117 10.77 -14.13 3.55
N ILE A 118 11.57 -13.14 3.17
CA ILE A 118 11.99 -12.93 1.78
C ILE A 118 12.82 -14.11 1.28
N ALA A 119 13.76 -14.61 2.08
CA ALA A 119 14.59 -15.76 1.73
C ALA A 119 13.73 -17.01 1.48
N LYS A 120 12.74 -17.27 2.33
CA LYS A 120 11.77 -18.37 2.15
C LYS A 120 10.99 -18.23 0.84
N MET A 121 10.48 -17.04 0.54
CA MET A 121 9.74 -16.76 -0.70
C MET A 121 10.55 -16.99 -1.97
N TYR A 122 11.87 -16.78 -1.94
CA TYR A 122 12.74 -17.10 -3.07
C TYR A 122 13.06 -18.60 -3.17
N ALA A 123 13.17 -19.30 -2.04
CA ALA A 123 13.44 -20.73 -2.00
C ALA A 123 12.19 -21.57 -2.35
N GLU A 124 11.02 -21.14 -1.90
CA GLU A 124 9.75 -21.87 -2.00
C GLU A 124 8.62 -20.93 -2.49
N PRO A 125 8.52 -20.68 -3.80
CA PRO A 125 7.47 -19.82 -4.33
C PRO A 125 6.06 -20.34 -4.02
N SER A 126 5.16 -19.47 -3.54
CA SER A 126 3.81 -19.85 -3.14
C SER A 126 2.73 -18.89 -3.67
N LYS A 127 1.46 -19.33 -3.58
CA LYS A 127 0.29 -18.47 -3.85
C LYS A 127 0.32 -17.25 -2.94
N ASP A 128 -0.16 -16.11 -3.42
CA ASP A 128 -0.31 -14.87 -2.64
C ASP A 128 1.01 -14.23 -2.14
N GLN A 129 2.16 -14.82 -2.47
CA GLN A 129 3.49 -14.33 -2.14
C GLN A 129 3.76 -12.88 -2.56
N TRP A 130 3.23 -12.42 -3.69
CA TRP A 130 3.54 -11.08 -4.21
C TRP A 130 3.24 -9.97 -3.18
N GLY A 131 2.10 -10.09 -2.48
CA GLY A 131 1.67 -9.11 -1.48
C GLY A 131 2.51 -9.20 -0.22
N ALA A 132 2.77 -10.43 0.23
CA ALA A 132 3.58 -10.67 1.41
C ALA A 132 5.03 -10.22 1.19
N GLN A 133 5.58 -10.40 -0.01
CA GLN A 133 6.92 -9.92 -0.37
C GLN A 133 7.01 -8.38 -0.36
N ILE A 134 5.94 -7.68 -0.77
CA ILE A 134 5.88 -6.23 -0.69
C ILE A 134 5.97 -5.76 0.77
N TRP A 135 5.16 -6.34 1.65
CA TRP A 135 5.17 -5.99 3.07
C TRP A 135 6.46 -6.42 3.77
N ALA A 136 7.01 -7.60 3.47
CA ALA A 136 8.30 -8.02 3.99
C ALA A 136 9.38 -6.98 3.66
N ARG A 137 9.46 -6.51 2.41
CA ARG A 137 10.42 -5.44 2.03
C ARG A 137 10.15 -4.13 2.74
N MET A 138 8.90 -3.76 2.99
CA MET A 138 8.59 -2.54 3.74
C MET A 138 8.98 -2.70 5.22
N LEU A 139 8.73 -3.86 5.83
CA LEU A 139 9.06 -4.16 7.23
C LEU A 139 10.56 -4.15 7.52
N GLN A 140 11.43 -4.35 6.52
CA GLN A 140 12.89 -4.20 6.66
C GLN A 140 13.30 -2.76 7.01
N HIS A 141 12.49 -1.79 6.59
CA HIS A 141 12.87 -0.36 6.60
C HIS A 141 11.90 0.52 7.39
N LEU A 142 10.67 0.05 7.57
CA LEU A 142 9.55 0.85 8.08
C LEU A 142 8.87 0.13 9.23
N ARG A 143 8.39 0.94 10.18
CA ARG A 143 7.38 0.46 11.12
C ARG A 143 6.03 0.46 10.43
N MET A 144 5.33 -0.67 10.50
CA MET A 144 4.01 -0.82 9.92
C MET A 144 2.94 -0.97 11.00
N VAL A 145 1.84 -0.24 10.84
CA VAL A 145 0.72 -0.18 11.77
C VAL A 145 -0.57 -0.46 11.02
N ILE A 146 -1.37 -1.41 11.51
CA ILE A 146 -2.75 -1.63 11.04
C ILE A 146 -3.71 -1.06 12.08
N VAL A 147 -4.67 -0.25 11.60
CA VAL A 147 -5.77 0.24 12.40
C VAL A 147 -7.07 -0.45 11.98
N THR A 148 -7.54 -1.40 12.78
CA THR A 148 -8.79 -2.14 12.53
C THR A 148 -9.39 -2.64 13.84
N ARG A 149 -10.72 -2.81 13.88
CA ARG A 149 -11.44 -3.50 14.97
C ARG A 149 -11.79 -4.96 14.64
N ASN A 150 -11.59 -5.37 13.39
CA ASN A 150 -12.04 -6.66 12.87
C ASN A 150 -10.92 -7.72 12.81
N MET A 151 -9.75 -7.41 13.39
CA MET A 151 -8.67 -8.37 13.63
C MET A 151 -8.15 -8.21 15.05
N SER A 152 -7.70 -9.31 15.65
CA SER A 152 -7.05 -9.27 16.96
C SER A 152 -5.64 -8.71 16.87
N ALA A 153 -5.15 -8.16 17.99
CA ALA A 153 -3.76 -7.73 18.11
C ALA A 153 -2.80 -8.87 17.76
N SER A 154 -3.06 -10.08 18.26
CA SER A 154 -2.24 -11.26 17.99
C SER A 154 -2.15 -11.61 16.50
N GLN A 155 -3.22 -11.44 15.71
CA GLN A 155 -3.18 -11.68 14.27
C GLN A 155 -2.30 -10.64 13.57
N VAL A 156 -2.48 -9.36 13.89
CA VAL A 156 -1.70 -8.27 13.28
C VAL A 156 -0.22 -8.35 13.66
N GLU A 157 0.06 -8.61 14.93
CA GLU A 157 1.42 -8.75 15.47
C GLU A 157 2.14 -9.98 14.94
N ALA A 158 1.42 -11.07 14.65
CA ALA A 158 1.99 -12.25 14.00
C ALA A 158 2.50 -11.94 12.58
N MET A 159 2.01 -10.88 11.93
CA MET A 159 2.51 -10.43 10.62
C MET A 159 3.63 -9.36 10.74
N GLY A 160 4.15 -9.12 11.95
CA GLY A 160 5.22 -8.14 12.20
C GLY A 160 4.76 -6.68 12.30
N MET A 161 3.47 -6.43 12.51
CA MET A 161 2.89 -5.08 12.52
C MET A 161 2.32 -4.70 13.89
N SER A 162 2.27 -3.41 14.19
CA SER A 162 1.56 -2.92 15.39
C SER A 162 0.06 -2.82 15.13
N HIS A 163 -0.75 -3.19 16.13
CA HIS A 163 -2.21 -3.11 16.06
C HIS A 163 -2.76 -1.92 16.84
N PHE A 164 -3.70 -1.19 16.24
CA PHE A 164 -4.52 -0.21 16.92
C PHE A 164 -5.99 -0.36 16.49
N THR A 165 -6.91 0.09 17.33
CA THR A 165 -8.37 0.08 17.06
C THR A 165 -8.95 1.48 16.83
N SER A 166 -8.09 2.50 16.91
CA SER A 166 -8.39 3.92 16.72
C SER A 166 -7.29 4.57 15.90
N LEU A 167 -7.68 5.30 14.85
CA LEU A 167 -6.73 6.06 14.04
C LEU A 167 -6.04 7.14 14.89
N GLN A 168 -6.79 7.80 15.77
CA GLN A 168 -6.23 8.82 16.67
C GLN A 168 -5.13 8.23 17.55
N ALA A 169 -5.36 7.05 18.14
CA ALA A 169 -4.35 6.42 19.00
C ALA A 169 -3.07 6.05 18.23
N ALA A 170 -3.19 5.58 16.99
CA ALA A 170 -2.04 5.29 16.13
C ALA A 170 -1.27 6.56 15.74
N VAL A 171 -1.99 7.66 15.48
CA VAL A 171 -1.39 8.97 15.19
C VAL A 171 -0.68 9.52 16.43
N ASP A 172 -1.30 9.47 17.61
CA ASP A 172 -0.72 9.95 18.86
C ASP A 172 0.58 9.19 19.20
N ASP A 173 0.58 7.87 19.02
CA ASP A 173 1.77 7.02 19.17
C ASP A 173 2.89 7.42 18.19
N ALA A 174 2.55 7.66 16.93
CA ALA A 174 3.53 8.10 15.93
C ALA A 174 4.08 9.50 16.26
N LEU A 175 3.23 10.46 16.65
CA LEU A 175 3.64 11.81 17.03
C LEU A 175 4.52 11.80 18.29
N ALA A 176 4.22 10.94 19.27
CA ALA A 176 5.05 10.76 20.45
C ALA A 176 6.46 10.25 20.09
N ARG A 177 6.57 9.38 19.07
CA ARG A 177 7.83 8.83 18.58
C ARG A 177 8.70 9.84 17.85
N TYR A 178 8.11 10.68 17.00
CA TYR A 178 8.84 11.59 16.10
C TYR A 178 8.91 13.04 16.61
N GLY A 179 8.11 13.38 17.62
CA GLY A 179 8.11 14.69 18.27
C GLY A 179 7.44 15.80 17.45
N ALA A 180 7.54 17.04 17.94
CA ALA A 180 6.78 18.18 17.42
C ALA A 180 7.13 18.60 15.98
N LYS A 181 8.25 18.12 15.42
CA LYS A 181 8.65 18.37 14.02
C LYS A 181 8.24 17.24 13.07
N CYS A 182 7.46 16.27 13.54
CA CYS A 182 6.97 15.15 12.75
C CYS A 182 6.22 15.64 11.51
N ARG A 183 6.63 15.12 10.36
CA ARG A 183 5.96 15.35 9.08
C ARG A 183 5.06 14.18 8.80
N LEU A 184 3.76 14.45 8.81
CA LEU A 184 2.73 13.46 8.54
C LEU A 184 2.10 13.73 7.18
N ALA A 185 2.10 12.70 6.33
CA ALA A 185 1.46 12.70 5.02
C ALA A 185 0.19 11.83 5.07
N VAL A 186 -0.88 12.27 4.41
CA VAL A 186 -2.16 11.53 4.36
C VAL A 186 -2.53 11.24 2.92
N PHE A 187 -2.81 9.97 2.64
CA PHE A 187 -3.24 9.45 1.34
C PHE A 187 -4.57 8.72 1.53
N PRO A 188 -5.72 9.43 1.50
CA PRO A 188 -7.04 8.82 1.72
C PRO A 188 -7.40 7.78 0.65
N GLU A 189 -6.87 7.95 -0.56
CA GLU A 189 -7.09 7.11 -1.73
C GLU A 189 -5.73 6.68 -2.31
N ALA A 190 -4.87 6.08 -1.47
CA ALA A 190 -3.47 5.78 -1.78
C ALA A 190 -3.25 4.95 -3.07
N PRO A 191 -4.11 3.98 -3.44
CA PRO A 191 -3.99 3.27 -4.72
C PRO A 191 -4.30 4.12 -5.95
N SER A 192 -4.96 5.27 -5.78
CA SER A 192 -5.42 6.12 -6.87
C SER A 192 -4.39 7.16 -7.32
N VAL A 193 -3.32 7.37 -6.53
CA VAL A 193 -2.30 8.39 -6.75
C VAL A 193 -0.97 7.79 -7.20
N LEU A 194 -0.25 8.51 -8.05
CA LEU A 194 1.11 8.20 -8.46
C LEU A 194 2.06 9.17 -7.77
N LEU A 195 2.75 8.72 -6.74
CA LEU A 195 3.62 9.58 -5.93
C LEU A 195 5.00 9.74 -6.58
N ARG A 196 5.51 10.97 -6.56
CA ARG A 196 6.88 11.30 -6.96
C ARG A 196 7.48 12.27 -5.95
N LEU A 197 8.63 11.95 -5.38
CA LEU A 197 9.38 12.91 -4.58
C LEU A 197 9.99 13.98 -5.52
N ALA A 198 9.95 15.24 -5.11
CA ALA A 198 10.59 16.32 -5.86
C ALA A 198 12.09 16.01 -6.09
N GLU A 199 12.59 16.37 -7.26
CA GLU A 199 14.02 16.41 -7.53
C GLU A 199 14.59 17.69 -6.92
N ASP A 200 15.81 17.60 -6.38
CA ASP A 200 16.52 18.74 -5.80
C ASP A 200 16.94 19.75 -6.88
#